data_AF-A0A2G8LQQ0-F1
#
_entry.id   AF-A0A2G8LQQ0-F1
#
_cell.length_a   1.000
_cell.length_b   1.000
_cell.length_c   1.000
_cell.angle_alpha   90.00
_cell.angle_beta   90.00
_cell.angle_gamma   90.00
#
_symmetry.space_group_name_H-M   'P 1'
#
loop_
_entity.id
_entity.type
_entity.pdbx_description
1 polymer ?
#
loop_
_entity_poly.entity_id
_entity_poly.type
_entity_poly.pdbx_seq_one_letter_code
_entity_poly.pdbx_strand_id
1 'polypeptide(L)'
;MLPQLSTLREHLSEEDIAKNKAVLESISKGTMLEESLNETIQKKSLAPPEKTSVTWEEYINAEPGKHPCLGRPIVSKETKKVYKAVVGMCEDFPMEIEDLLTILELFAPVRHISKLRDFIELKLPPGFPVKL
;
A
#
# COMPACT_ATOMS: atom_id res chain seq x y z
N MET A 1 1.52 -21.81 3.21
CA MET A 1 1.27 -21.14 1.92
C MET A 1 0.78 -19.74 2.26
N LEU A 2 1.56 -18.69 1.98
CA LEU A 2 1.15 -17.31 2.32
C LEU A 2 -0.06 -16.91 1.45
N PRO A 3 -1.07 -16.20 2.00
CA PRO A 3 -2.18 -15.69 1.20
C PRO A 3 -1.63 -14.69 0.17
N GLN A 4 -1.72 -15.05 -1.10
CA GLN A 4 -1.38 -14.16 -2.21
C GLN A 4 -2.50 -13.13 -2.33
N LEU A 5 -2.20 -11.87 -2.03
CA LEU A 5 -3.10 -10.74 -2.27
C LEU A 5 -3.13 -10.43 -3.76
N SER A 6 -4.11 -10.97 -4.48
CA SER A 6 -4.40 -10.62 -5.87
C SER A 6 -5.56 -9.61 -5.91
N THR A 7 -5.32 -8.41 -6.44
CA THR A 7 -6.39 -7.43 -6.69
C THR A 7 -6.88 -7.57 -8.13
N LEU A 8 -8.19 -7.73 -8.32
CA LEU A 8 -8.84 -7.75 -9.62
C LEU A 8 -8.72 -6.39 -10.31
N ARG A 9 -8.31 -6.38 -11.59
CA ARG A 9 -8.07 -5.13 -12.35
C ARG A 9 -8.90 -5.01 -13.62
N GLU A 10 -9.87 -5.88 -13.83
CA GLU A 10 -10.66 -5.92 -15.07
C GLU A 10 -11.40 -4.61 -15.39
N HIS A 11 -11.67 -3.79 -14.37
CA HIS A 11 -12.37 -2.50 -14.49
C HIS A 11 -11.44 -1.28 -14.56
N LEU A 12 -10.13 -1.45 -14.46
CA LEU A 12 -9.17 -0.35 -14.48
C LEU A 12 -8.47 -0.29 -15.85
N SER A 13 -8.55 0.84 -16.52
CA SER A 13 -7.72 1.11 -17.70
C SER A 13 -6.24 1.27 -17.32
N GLU A 14 -5.34 1.24 -18.30
CA GLU A 14 -3.92 1.55 -18.06
C GLU A 14 -3.73 2.95 -17.47
N GLU A 15 -4.55 3.91 -17.91
CA GLU A 15 -4.57 5.28 -17.40
C GLU A 15 -5.04 5.32 -15.94
N ASP A 16 -6.09 4.57 -15.59
CA ASP A 16 -6.57 4.44 -14.21
C ASP A 16 -5.50 3.82 -13.30
N ILE A 17 -4.79 2.80 -13.80
CA ILE A 17 -3.70 2.16 -13.08
C ILE A 17 -2.57 3.17 -12.82
N ALA A 18 -2.23 3.99 -13.81
CA ALA A 18 -1.21 5.03 -13.68
C ALA A 18 -1.63 6.13 -12.68
N LYS A 19 -2.87 6.62 -12.76
CA LYS A 19 -3.43 7.59 -11.81
C LYS A 19 -3.43 7.06 -10.38
N ASN A 20 -3.94 5.84 -10.17
CA ASN A 20 -3.95 5.22 -8.84
C ASN A 20 -2.53 5.02 -8.28
N LYS A 21 -1.56 4.69 -9.13
CA LYS A 21 -0.16 4.57 -8.73
C LYS A 21 0.42 5.93 -8.31
N ALA A 22 0.14 6.99 -9.09
CA ALA A 22 0.61 8.34 -8.79
C ALA A 22 0.04 8.87 -7.47
N VAL A 23 -1.25 8.62 -7.20
CA VAL A 23 -1.89 8.95 -5.91
C VAL A 23 -1.24 8.21 -4.75
N LEU A 24 -0.98 6.90 -4.89
CA LEU A 24 -0.33 6.14 -3.84
C LEU A 24 1.11 6.63 -3.56
N GLU A 25 1.84 7.01 -4.61
CA GLU A 25 3.17 7.60 -4.48
C GLU A 25 3.14 8.99 -3.81
N SER A 26 2.15 9.82 -4.13
CA SER A 26 2.02 11.17 -3.56
C SER A 26 1.68 11.12 -2.07
N ILE A 27 0.78 10.22 -1.67
CA ILE A 27 0.47 9.91 -0.26
C ILE A 27 1.73 9.44 0.47
N SER A 28 2.47 8.51 -0.12
CA SER A 28 3.70 7.96 0.48
C SER A 28 4.80 9.01 0.64
N LYS A 29 4.81 10.05 -0.21
CA LYS A 29 5.79 11.15 -0.19
C LYS A 29 5.32 12.36 0.63
N GLY A 30 4.10 12.33 1.19
CA GLY A 30 3.54 13.42 2.01
C GLY A 30 3.13 14.66 1.22
N THR A 31 2.98 14.56 -0.10
CA THR A 31 2.46 15.62 -0.98
C THR A 31 1.04 15.23 -1.38
N MET A 32 0.02 15.78 -0.72
CA MET A 32 -1.37 15.57 -1.18
C MET A 32 -1.62 16.39 -2.45
N LEU A 33 -1.97 15.71 -3.54
CA LEU A 33 -2.52 16.34 -4.74
C LEU A 33 -4.04 16.41 -4.56
N GLU A 34 -4.56 17.58 -4.17
CA GLU A 34 -6.00 17.81 -3.98
C GLU A 34 -6.81 17.60 -5.29
N GLU A 35 -6.20 17.84 -6.45
CA GLU A 35 -6.84 17.68 -7.76
C GLU A 35 -7.27 16.23 -8.08
N SER A 36 -6.65 15.23 -7.46
CA SER A 36 -6.93 13.81 -7.78
C SER A 36 -8.21 13.24 -7.15
N LEU A 37 -8.85 13.96 -6.21
CA LEU A 37 -10.03 13.47 -5.48
C LEU A 37 -11.36 13.91 -6.08
N ASN A 38 -11.37 14.94 -6.92
CA ASN A 38 -12.61 15.63 -7.31
C ASN A 38 -13.31 15.02 -8.53
N GLU A 39 -12.65 14.16 -9.30
CA GLU A 39 -13.26 13.52 -10.47
C GLU A 39 -13.93 12.20 -10.09
N THR A 40 -15.10 12.28 -9.46
CA THR A 40 -16.00 11.11 -9.36
C THR A 40 -16.70 10.92 -10.70
N ILE A 41 -15.94 10.56 -11.75
CA ILE A 41 -16.50 10.19 -13.04
C ILE A 41 -17.23 8.87 -12.81
N GLN A 42 -18.56 8.88 -12.93
CA GLN A 42 -19.36 7.65 -12.95
C GLN A 42 -18.84 6.74 -14.06
N LYS A 43 -18.14 5.67 -13.68
CA LYS A 43 -17.59 4.71 -14.63
C LYS A 43 -18.72 3.86 -15.20
N LYS A 44 -18.76 3.74 -16.52
CA LYS A 44 -19.67 2.81 -17.20
C LYS A 44 -19.28 1.37 -16.85
N SER A 45 -20.27 0.50 -16.70
CA SER A 45 -20.03 -0.93 -16.49
C SER A 45 -19.32 -1.54 -17.70
N LEU A 46 -18.62 -2.66 -17.47
CA LEU A 46 -18.02 -3.43 -18.57
C LEU A 46 -19.12 -3.97 -19.48
N ALA A 47 -18.79 -4.12 -20.76
CA ALA A 47 -19.63 -4.85 -21.69
C ALA A 47 -19.79 -6.31 -21.22
N PRO A 48 -20.96 -6.94 -21.51
CA PRO A 48 -21.17 -8.35 -21.23
C PRO A 48 -20.02 -9.21 -21.76
N PRO A 49 -19.60 -10.26 -21.03
CA PRO A 49 -18.59 -11.19 -21.51
C PRO A 49 -19.06 -11.89 -22.79
N GLU A 50 -18.10 -12.33 -23.60
CA GLU A 50 -18.40 -13.15 -24.77
C GLU A 50 -19.05 -14.48 -24.37
N LYS A 51 -19.87 -15.04 -25.26
CA LYS A 51 -20.50 -16.34 -25.02
C LYS A 51 -19.42 -17.42 -24.98
N THR A 52 -19.44 -18.23 -23.94
CA THR A 52 -18.49 -19.35 -23.79
C THR A 52 -18.79 -20.45 -24.79
N SER A 53 -17.75 -20.96 -25.44
CA SER A 53 -17.82 -22.17 -26.28
C SER A 53 -17.68 -23.48 -25.49
N VAL A 54 -17.46 -23.38 -24.17
CA VAL A 54 -17.22 -24.52 -23.27
C VAL A 54 -18.48 -25.37 -23.15
N THR A 55 -18.32 -26.67 -23.39
CA THR A 55 -19.41 -27.64 -23.24
C THR A 55 -19.53 -28.12 -21.79
N TRP A 56 -20.69 -28.69 -21.44
CA TRP A 56 -20.89 -29.25 -20.10
C TRP A 56 -19.91 -30.40 -19.81
N GLU A 57 -19.68 -31.24 -20.81
CA GLU A 57 -18.78 -32.39 -20.74
C GLU A 57 -17.32 -31.96 -20.49
N GLU A 58 -16.89 -30.87 -21.13
CA GLU A 58 -15.55 -30.31 -20.96
C GLU A 58 -15.38 -29.68 -19.57
N TYR A 59 -16.44 -29.05 -19.04
CA TYR A 59 -16.43 -28.49 -17.70
C TYR A 59 -16.41 -29.56 -16.59
N ILE A 60 -17.31 -30.56 -16.67
CA ILE A 60 -17.48 -31.55 -15.60
C ILE A 60 -16.30 -32.52 -15.48
N ASN A 61 -15.57 -32.76 -16.57
CA ASN A 61 -14.41 -33.64 -16.61
C ASN A 61 -13.07 -32.90 -16.40
N ALA A 62 -13.08 -31.59 -16.12
CA ALA A 62 -11.85 -30.83 -15.94
C ALA A 62 -11.08 -31.25 -14.68
N GLU A 63 -9.75 -31.25 -14.77
CA GLU A 63 -8.89 -31.53 -13.61
C GLU A 63 -9.11 -30.49 -12.49
N PRO A 64 -8.99 -30.88 -11.20
CA PRO A 64 -9.00 -29.95 -10.07
C PRO A 64 -8.02 -28.78 -10.28
N GLY A 65 -8.54 -27.55 -10.29
CA GLY A 65 -7.75 -26.33 -10.48
C GLY A 65 -7.48 -25.92 -11.93
N LYS A 66 -7.92 -26.69 -12.92
CA LYS A 66 -7.80 -26.35 -14.36
C LYS A 66 -9.15 -26.25 -15.07
N HIS A 67 -10.17 -25.78 -14.35
CA HIS A 67 -11.51 -25.66 -14.91
C HIS A 67 -11.51 -24.56 -15.98
N PRO A 68 -12.19 -24.76 -17.12
CA PRO A 68 -12.26 -23.76 -18.17
C PRO A 68 -12.93 -22.48 -17.64
N CYS A 69 -12.41 -21.32 -18.05
CA CYS A 69 -12.95 -20.03 -17.64
C CYS A 69 -14.29 -19.78 -18.34
N LEU A 70 -15.38 -19.74 -17.58
CA LEU A 70 -16.74 -19.51 -18.10
C LEU A 70 -17.13 -18.03 -18.20
N GLY A 71 -16.23 -17.12 -17.83
CA GLY A 71 -16.48 -15.68 -17.79
C GLY A 71 -15.37 -14.90 -18.46
N ARG A 72 -15.17 -13.67 -18.02
CA ARG A 72 -14.03 -12.85 -18.45
C ARG A 72 -12.74 -13.40 -17.81
N PRO A 73 -11.61 -13.45 -18.55
CA PRO A 73 -10.34 -13.90 -17.98
C PRO A 73 -9.88 -12.97 -16.86
N ILE A 74 -9.58 -13.56 -15.70
CA ILE A 74 -9.16 -12.81 -14.51
C ILE A 74 -7.82 -12.11 -14.77
N VAL A 75 -7.84 -10.77 -14.82
CA VAL A 75 -6.62 -9.95 -14.83
C VAL A 75 -6.27 -9.61 -13.38
N SER A 76 -5.29 -10.32 -12.82
CA SER A 76 -4.80 -10.08 -11.46
C SER A 76 -3.38 -9.52 -11.46
N LYS A 77 -3.10 -8.61 -10.51
CA LYS A 77 -1.73 -8.21 -10.19
C LYS A 77 -1.30 -8.90 -8.90
N GLU A 78 -0.24 -9.69 -8.99
CA GLU A 78 0.48 -10.18 -7.82
C GLU A 78 1.54 -9.15 -7.41
N THR A 79 1.64 -8.83 -6.11
CA THR A 79 2.70 -7.97 -5.59
C THR A 79 3.37 -8.67 -4.42
N LYS A 80 4.65 -9.06 -4.61
CA LYS A 80 5.50 -9.59 -3.55
C LYS A 80 6.45 -8.50 -3.09
N LYS A 81 6.40 -8.15 -1.81
CA LYS A 81 7.37 -7.26 -1.16
C LYS A 81 8.10 -8.06 -0.10
N VAL A 82 9.43 -8.09 -0.20
CA VAL A 82 10.30 -8.68 0.81
C VAL A 82 10.63 -7.59 1.80
N TYR A 83 10.30 -7.79 3.07
CA TYR A 83 10.62 -6.87 4.16
C TYR A 83 11.72 -7.47 5.03
N LYS A 84 12.74 -6.68 5.34
CA LYS A 84 13.71 -7.02 6.38
C LYS A 84 13.18 -6.46 7.69
N ALA A 85 12.69 -7.34 8.56
CA ALA A 85 12.36 -6.96 9.92
C ALA A 85 13.65 -6.73 10.72
N VAL A 86 13.72 -5.61 11.45
CA VAL A 86 14.82 -5.29 12.37
C VAL A 86 14.20 -5.10 13.74
N VAL A 87 14.83 -5.62 14.79
CA VAL A 87 14.42 -5.45 16.19
C VAL A 87 15.54 -4.72 16.92
N GLY A 88 15.22 -3.59 17.55
CA GLY A 88 16.11 -2.90 18.48
C GLY A 88 15.79 -3.32 19.91
N MET A 89 16.80 -3.65 20.71
CA MET A 89 16.68 -3.99 22.12
C MET A 89 17.67 -3.16 22.93
N CYS A 90 17.30 -2.81 24.17
CA CYS A 90 18.16 -2.09 25.10
C CYS A 90 17.91 -2.59 26.50
N GLU A 91 19.00 -2.74 27.27
CA GLU A 91 18.97 -3.24 28.63
C GLU A 91 18.60 -2.15 29.63
N ASP A 92 18.96 -0.89 29.33
CA ASP A 92 18.73 0.26 30.20
C ASP A 92 17.42 0.97 29.89
N PHE A 93 16.68 1.33 30.93
CA PHE A 93 15.43 2.08 30.81
C PHE A 93 15.37 3.26 31.78
N PRO A 94 15.01 4.48 31.31
CA PRO A 94 14.77 4.83 29.91
C PRO A 94 16.08 4.93 29.10
N MET A 95 16.04 4.52 27.83
CA MET A 95 17.17 4.70 26.89
C MET A 95 17.40 6.19 26.61
N GLU A 96 18.65 6.57 26.37
CA GLU A 96 19.02 7.92 25.93
C GLU A 96 18.32 8.32 24.63
N ILE A 97 17.97 9.61 24.53
CA ILE A 97 17.20 10.15 23.41
C ILE A 97 17.99 10.05 22.09
N GLU A 98 19.32 10.13 22.14
CA GLU A 98 20.21 10.02 20.98
C GLU A 98 20.14 8.62 20.33
N ASP A 99 20.12 7.57 21.15
CA ASP A 99 19.97 6.19 20.70
C ASP A 99 18.57 5.93 20.12
N LEU A 100 17.54 6.49 20.75
CA LEU A 100 16.17 6.42 20.27
C LEU A 100 16.00 7.06 18.89
N LEU A 101 16.62 8.23 18.66
CA LEU A 101 16.59 8.91 17.36
C LEU A 101 17.29 8.09 16.26
N THR A 102 18.44 7.51 16.58
CA THR A 102 19.21 6.65 15.67
C THR A 102 18.40 5.42 15.23
N ILE A 103 17.68 4.80 16.16
CA ILE A 103 16.77 3.68 15.90
C ILE A 103 15.62 4.15 15.00
N LEU A 104 14.96 5.26 15.32
CA LEU A 104 13.84 5.78 14.52
C LEU A 104 14.26 6.09 13.07
N GLU A 105 15.44 6.67 12.85
CA GLU A 105 15.98 6.96 11.52
C GLU A 105 16.15 5.71 10.64
N LEU A 106 16.50 4.57 11.24
CA LEU A 106 16.61 3.28 10.54
C LEU A 106 15.25 2.72 10.10
N PHE A 107 14.18 2.99 10.87
CA PHE A 107 12.85 2.42 10.63
C PHE A 107 11.95 3.28 9.76
N ALA A 108 12.21 4.58 9.65
CA ALA A 108 11.33 5.49 8.92
C ALA A 108 12.10 6.21 7.80
N PRO A 109 11.84 5.88 6.52
CA PRO A 109 12.33 6.67 5.39
C PRO A 109 11.48 7.95 5.24
N VAL A 110 11.34 8.75 6.29
CA VAL A 110 10.44 9.91 6.31
C VAL A 110 11.02 11.15 6.99
N ARG A 111 10.83 12.27 6.29
CA ARG A 111 11.06 13.68 6.70
C ARG A 111 10.39 14.07 8.02
N HIS A 112 9.52 13.24 8.58
CA HIS A 112 8.82 13.49 9.84
C HIS A 112 9.72 13.32 11.08
N ILE A 113 10.79 12.51 11.00
CA ILE A 113 11.78 12.40 12.09
C ILE A 113 12.59 13.67 12.24
N SER A 114 12.93 14.35 11.14
CA SER A 114 13.63 15.64 11.21
C SER A 114 12.85 16.67 12.03
N LYS A 115 11.52 16.74 11.87
CA LYS A 115 10.66 17.62 12.70
C LYS A 115 10.63 17.21 14.18
N LEU A 116 10.70 15.90 14.47
CA LEU A 116 10.77 15.40 15.84
C LEU A 116 12.13 15.73 16.48
N ARG A 117 13.21 15.56 15.72
CA ARG A 117 14.57 15.98 16.11
C ARG A 117 14.63 17.48 16.37
N ASP A 118 14.11 18.29 15.44
CA ASP A 118 14.02 19.74 15.61
C ASP A 118 13.22 20.10 16.87
N PHE A 119 12.09 19.41 17.12
CA PHE A 119 11.27 19.63 18.32
C PHE A 119 11.99 19.26 19.63
N ILE A 120 12.80 18.19 19.62
CA ILE A 120 13.58 17.75 20.78
C ILE A 120 14.78 18.67 21.03
N GLU A 121 15.48 19.10 19.97
CA GLU A 121 16.65 19.98 20.04
C GLU A 121 16.27 21.44 20.32
N LEU A 122 15.09 21.89 19.89
CA LEU A 122 14.55 23.19 20.24
C LEU A 122 14.31 23.25 21.76
N LYS A 123 15.17 24.00 22.45
CA LYS A 123 14.84 24.45 23.80
C LYS A 123 13.47 25.12 23.75
N LEU A 124 12.53 24.52 24.48
CA LEU A 124 11.18 25.06 24.59
C LEU A 124 11.27 26.55 24.95
N PRO A 125 10.51 27.42 24.26
CA PRO A 125 10.57 28.84 24.53
C PRO A 125 10.22 29.09 26.01
N PRO A 126 10.88 30.07 26.66
CA PRO A 126 10.62 30.37 28.07
C PRO A 126 9.12 30.63 28.28
N GLY A 127 8.49 29.86 29.18
CA GLY A 127 7.05 29.92 29.44
C GLY A 127 6.23 28.74 28.89
N PHE A 128 6.85 27.79 28.19
CA PHE A 128 6.16 26.58 27.74
C PHE A 128 5.87 25.63 28.92
N PRO A 129 4.60 25.24 29.18
CA PRO A 129 4.25 24.44 30.34
C PRO A 129 4.61 22.97 30.11
N VAL A 130 5.79 22.57 30.58
CA VAL A 130 6.24 21.17 30.61
C VAL A 130 6.01 20.62 32.01
N LYS A 131 5.36 19.46 32.13
CA LYS A 131 5.42 18.68 33.38
C LYS A 131 6.72 17.89 33.37
N LEU A 132 7.64 18.24 34.28
CA LEU A 132 8.77 17.41 34.69
C LEU A 132 8.26 16.24 35.53
#